data_AF-V9DBF6-F1
#
_entry.id   AF-V9DBF6-F1
#
_cell.length_a   1.000
_cell.length_b   1.000
_cell.length_c   1.000
_cell.angle_alpha   90.00
_cell.angle_beta   90.00
_cell.angle_gamma   90.00
#
_symmetry.space_group_name_H-M   'P 1'
#
loop_
_entity.id
_entity.type
_entity.pdbx_description
1 polymer ?
#
loop_
_entity_poly.entity_id
_entity_poly.type
_entity_poly.pdbx_seq_one_letter_code
_entity_poly.pdbx_strand_id
1 'polypeptide(L)'
;MPEFFRLPPSGIKVIIVGAGFAGLCAAIECNRKGHDVTLLEKVAQLKPLGDIISFSSNSGHIFERWEGVVEKLEPIIHHSDGLSFYDWKGTFATRQIWDVEKQWGRRINGHRGEIHLAVFEHAKARGIDIRLGQQISDYFETDTEAGVIVNGERLTADCVFAAEGVKSAGRKIVLGFEDRPKPSGYAVYRAWFSSDDLAKNERTKHLVNNGDSHTGWIGEDKHFLAAAIKDGKEFSWVLTHKDDADIDEDWQFPGNKEEVKRNLQGWDPVVHDIVDATPADRLVDYKLVFRDPLPTFISPKARIALIGDAAHPFLPTSIQGASQSMEDGVTLAITLEKSGKDDVPRAIRAYEAIRYERVHRAQMTGVTTREQWHKADWDKIWKDVKSLHLKRESWLLDFDAETHAYEVIDDVLKKLDRGASVKADAVSEPTPATANGVQGRVAQEIDQLA
;
A
#
# COMPACT_ATOMS: atom_id res chain seq x y z
N MET A 1 0.99 -31.10 6.93
CA MET A 1 0.73 -29.69 6.58
C MET A 1 1.44 -28.84 7.61
N PRO A 2 2.06 -27.70 7.24
CA PRO A 2 2.61 -26.79 8.24
C PRO A 2 1.51 -26.41 9.25
N GLU A 3 1.86 -26.43 10.52
CA GLU A 3 0.98 -25.99 11.61
C GLU A 3 1.18 -24.48 11.78
N PHE A 4 0.15 -23.70 11.45
CA PHE A 4 0.18 -22.24 11.56
C PHE A 4 -0.42 -21.82 12.89
N PHE A 5 0.21 -20.85 13.58
CA PHE A 5 -0.28 -20.41 14.88
C PHE A 5 -1.67 -19.75 14.76
N ARG A 6 -2.59 -20.13 15.67
CA ARG A 6 -3.95 -19.61 15.77
C ARG A 6 -4.44 -19.63 17.22
N LEU A 7 -5.00 -18.51 17.68
CA LEU A 7 -5.66 -18.42 18.99
C LEU A 7 -6.94 -19.29 19.05
N PRO A 8 -7.42 -19.64 20.26
CA PRO A 8 -8.68 -20.36 20.42
C PRO A 8 -9.87 -19.68 19.72
N PRO A 9 -10.90 -20.43 19.29
CA PRO A 9 -12.07 -19.85 18.63
C PRO A 9 -12.72 -18.73 19.46
N SER A 10 -12.75 -17.53 18.90
CA SER A 10 -13.39 -16.34 19.49
C SER A 10 -14.92 -16.37 19.38
N GLY A 11 -15.46 -17.19 18.47
CA GLY A 11 -16.88 -17.22 18.13
C GLY A 11 -17.37 -16.06 17.25
N ILE A 12 -16.48 -15.13 16.85
CA ILE A 12 -16.77 -14.01 15.95
C ILE A 12 -16.68 -14.49 14.50
N LYS A 13 -17.72 -14.20 13.72
CA LYS A 13 -17.79 -14.42 12.27
C LYS A 13 -17.52 -13.13 11.53
N VAL A 14 -16.63 -13.20 10.54
CA VAL A 14 -16.21 -12.06 9.73
C VAL A 14 -16.38 -12.42 8.24
N ILE A 15 -17.12 -11.58 7.51
CA ILE A 15 -17.11 -11.61 6.04
C ILE A 15 -16.15 -10.54 5.53
N ILE A 16 -15.27 -10.92 4.60
CA ILE A 16 -14.33 -10.00 3.96
C ILE A 16 -14.63 -9.98 2.47
N VAL A 17 -14.81 -8.79 1.89
CA VAL A 17 -15.12 -8.63 0.47
C VAL A 17 -13.92 -8.05 -0.28
N GLY A 18 -13.32 -8.84 -1.15
CA GLY A 18 -12.16 -8.50 -1.96
C GLY A 18 -10.91 -9.25 -1.51
N ALA A 19 -10.29 -10.00 -2.42
CA ALA A 19 -9.02 -10.72 -2.18
C ALA A 19 -7.79 -9.86 -2.50
N GLY A 20 -7.84 -8.54 -2.33
CA GLY A 20 -6.65 -7.69 -2.39
C GLY A 20 -5.73 -7.87 -1.18
N PHE A 21 -4.63 -7.12 -1.11
CA PHE A 21 -3.72 -7.19 0.05
C PHE A 21 -4.42 -6.84 1.38
N ALA A 22 -5.33 -5.85 1.38
CA ALA A 22 -6.13 -5.50 2.54
C ALA A 22 -6.96 -6.70 3.03
N GLY A 23 -7.75 -7.31 2.13
CA GLY A 23 -8.64 -8.41 2.47
C GLY A 23 -7.91 -9.70 2.83
N LEU A 24 -6.82 -10.05 2.11
CA LEU A 24 -6.01 -11.22 2.44
C LEU A 24 -5.29 -11.05 3.78
N CYS A 25 -4.72 -9.87 4.05
CA CYS A 25 -4.11 -9.57 5.34
C CYS A 25 -5.15 -9.68 6.46
N ALA A 26 -6.30 -9.01 6.32
CA ALA A 26 -7.39 -9.10 7.28
C ALA A 26 -7.85 -10.56 7.49
N ALA A 27 -7.95 -11.37 6.45
CA ALA A 27 -8.34 -12.77 6.57
C ALA A 27 -7.32 -13.61 7.34
N ILE A 28 -6.03 -13.44 7.04
CA ILE A 28 -4.93 -14.12 7.73
C ILE A 28 -4.91 -13.71 9.21
N GLU A 29 -4.99 -12.42 9.49
CA GLU A 29 -4.93 -11.90 10.85
C GLU A 29 -6.18 -12.28 11.67
N CYS A 30 -7.37 -12.17 11.11
CA CYS A 30 -8.58 -12.63 11.77
C CYS A 30 -8.52 -14.15 12.06
N ASN A 31 -7.99 -14.95 11.13
CA ASN A 31 -7.75 -16.36 11.37
C ASN A 31 -6.72 -16.59 12.50
N ARG A 32 -5.58 -15.88 12.50
CA ARG A 32 -4.57 -15.93 13.58
C ARG A 32 -5.18 -15.60 14.94
N LYS A 33 -6.12 -14.67 15.01
CA LYS A 33 -6.83 -14.28 16.25
C LYS A 33 -8.05 -15.15 16.60
N GLY A 34 -8.24 -16.28 15.91
CA GLY A 34 -9.28 -17.25 16.26
C GLY A 34 -10.68 -16.87 15.78
N HIS A 35 -10.82 -15.91 14.87
CA HIS A 35 -12.10 -15.59 14.23
C HIS A 35 -12.44 -16.61 13.13
N ASP A 36 -13.73 -16.74 12.84
CA ASP A 36 -14.27 -17.53 11.72
C ASP A 36 -14.44 -16.61 10.52
N VAL A 37 -13.75 -16.91 9.41
CA VAL A 37 -13.54 -15.96 8.31
C VAL A 37 -14.03 -16.55 7.00
N THR A 38 -14.87 -15.80 6.29
CA THR A 38 -15.22 -16.05 4.90
C THR A 38 -14.74 -14.87 4.05
N LEU A 39 -13.85 -15.13 3.09
CA LEU A 39 -13.39 -14.15 2.12
C LEU A 39 -14.08 -14.38 0.77
N LEU A 40 -14.66 -13.32 0.23
CA LEU A 40 -15.41 -13.32 -1.04
C LEU A 40 -14.65 -12.50 -2.08
N GLU A 41 -14.46 -13.04 -3.28
CA GLU A 41 -13.79 -12.36 -4.39
C GLU A 41 -14.59 -12.53 -5.69
N LYS A 42 -14.80 -11.43 -6.41
CA LYS A 42 -15.62 -11.41 -7.63
C LYS A 42 -14.98 -12.14 -8.80
N VAL A 43 -13.66 -12.16 -8.91
CA VAL A 43 -13.01 -12.86 -10.03
C VAL A 43 -13.13 -14.37 -9.85
N ALA A 44 -13.46 -15.09 -10.93
CA ALA A 44 -13.56 -16.55 -10.91
C ALA A 44 -12.18 -17.24 -10.84
N GLN A 45 -11.13 -16.55 -11.27
CA GLN A 45 -9.77 -17.03 -11.25
C GLN A 45 -8.81 -15.87 -10.96
N LEU A 46 -7.92 -16.06 -9.99
CA LEU A 46 -6.82 -15.14 -9.76
C LEU A 46 -5.77 -15.33 -10.86
N LYS A 47 -5.35 -14.21 -11.45
CA LYS A 47 -4.25 -14.15 -12.40
C LYS A 47 -3.13 -13.30 -11.80
N PRO A 48 -1.86 -13.68 -11.93
CA PRO A 48 -0.74 -12.86 -11.48
C PRO A 48 -0.63 -11.67 -12.44
N LEU A 49 -1.43 -10.64 -12.17
CA LEU A 49 -1.50 -9.40 -12.93
C LEU A 49 -0.93 -8.25 -12.10
N GLY A 50 -0.35 -7.28 -12.81
CA GLY A 50 0.17 -6.07 -12.23
C GLY A 50 1.58 -5.79 -12.71
N ASP A 51 2.27 -5.04 -11.90
CA ASP A 51 3.60 -4.48 -12.12
C ASP A 51 4.31 -4.43 -10.78
N ILE A 52 5.18 -3.45 -10.58
CA ILE A 52 5.88 -3.26 -9.32
C ILE A 52 4.93 -2.83 -8.21
N ILE A 53 5.03 -3.50 -7.07
CA ILE A 53 4.46 -3.05 -5.80
C ILE A 53 5.57 -2.96 -4.76
N SER A 54 5.39 -2.05 -3.81
CA SER A 54 6.34 -1.81 -2.74
C SER A 54 5.68 -1.85 -1.37
N PHE A 55 6.31 -2.58 -0.47
CA PHE A 55 5.98 -2.65 0.94
C PHE A 55 7.21 -2.22 1.74
N SER A 56 7.03 -1.18 2.55
CA SER A 56 8.07 -0.71 3.45
C SER A 56 8.17 -1.58 4.71
N SER A 57 9.16 -1.30 5.56
CA SER A 57 9.49 -2.09 6.75
C SER A 57 8.30 -2.31 7.71
N ASN A 58 7.36 -1.36 7.79
CA ASN A 58 6.13 -1.48 8.58
C ASN A 58 5.27 -2.68 8.17
N SER A 59 5.22 -3.02 6.87
CA SER A 59 4.59 -4.26 6.41
C SER A 59 5.54 -5.45 6.44
N GLY A 60 6.85 -5.21 6.40
CA GLY A 60 7.87 -6.22 6.65
C GLY A 60 7.61 -6.98 7.94
N HIS A 61 7.34 -6.27 9.03
CA HIS A 61 6.95 -6.85 10.32
C HIS A 61 5.73 -7.76 10.23
N ILE A 62 4.80 -7.51 9.31
CA ILE A 62 3.60 -8.34 9.11
C ILE A 62 3.97 -9.60 8.33
N PHE A 63 4.71 -9.46 7.22
CA PHE A 63 5.18 -10.61 6.44
C PHE A 63 6.04 -11.57 7.26
N GLU A 64 6.90 -11.05 8.13
CA GLU A 64 7.80 -11.83 9.00
C GLU A 64 7.04 -12.70 10.02
N ARG A 65 5.79 -12.38 10.32
CA ARG A 65 4.93 -13.18 11.20
C ARG A 65 4.17 -14.29 10.49
N TRP A 66 4.18 -14.29 9.16
CA TRP A 66 3.50 -15.30 8.36
C TRP A 66 4.48 -16.40 7.98
N GLU A 67 4.33 -17.56 8.61
CA GLU A 67 5.29 -18.64 8.54
C GLU A 67 5.51 -19.09 7.07
N GLY A 68 6.77 -19.06 6.63
CA GLY A 68 7.16 -19.47 5.29
C GLY A 68 6.87 -18.46 4.17
N VAL A 69 6.30 -17.28 4.47
CA VAL A 69 5.99 -16.28 3.44
C VAL A 69 7.23 -15.54 3.00
N VAL A 70 8.05 -15.02 3.93
CA VAL A 70 9.27 -14.29 3.58
C VAL A 70 10.21 -15.16 2.73
N GLU A 71 10.38 -16.43 3.07
CA GLU A 71 11.23 -17.37 2.34
C GLU A 71 10.73 -17.60 0.91
N LYS A 72 9.41 -17.59 0.69
CA LYS A 72 8.81 -17.67 -0.65
C LYS A 72 8.95 -16.39 -1.45
N LEU A 73 8.98 -15.24 -0.78
CA LEU A 73 9.10 -13.93 -1.42
C LEU A 73 10.55 -13.60 -1.77
N GLU A 74 11.52 -14.03 -0.96
CA GLU A 74 12.95 -13.75 -1.13
C GLU A 74 13.48 -13.92 -2.57
N PRO A 75 13.18 -15.01 -3.32
CA PRO A 75 13.68 -15.17 -4.70
C PRO A 75 13.00 -14.28 -5.75
N ILE A 76 11.90 -13.61 -5.42
CA ILE A 76 11.09 -12.82 -6.38
C ILE A 76 11.03 -11.32 -6.07
N ILE A 77 11.61 -10.89 -4.94
CA ILE A 77 11.66 -9.49 -4.52
C ILE A 77 12.96 -8.82 -4.97
N HIS A 78 12.97 -7.50 -4.84
CA HIS A 78 14.03 -6.59 -5.22
C HIS A 78 15.06 -6.42 -4.10
N HIS A 79 16.34 -6.52 -4.44
CA HIS A 79 17.43 -6.49 -3.46
C HIS A 79 18.32 -5.24 -3.51
N SER A 80 17.96 -4.23 -4.31
CA SER A 80 18.81 -3.02 -4.39
C SER A 80 18.93 -2.29 -3.04
N ASP A 81 20.13 -1.80 -2.76
CA ASP A 81 20.48 -1.09 -1.52
C ASP A 81 20.21 0.42 -1.56
N GLY A 82 19.75 0.94 -2.70
CA GLY A 82 19.51 2.37 -2.88
C GLY A 82 18.76 2.75 -4.16
N LEU A 83 18.35 4.01 -4.24
CA LEU A 83 17.77 4.66 -5.42
C LEU A 83 18.73 5.74 -5.93
N SER A 84 19.14 5.61 -7.19
CA SER A 84 19.93 6.63 -7.88
C SER A 84 19.01 7.66 -8.52
N PHE A 85 19.33 8.93 -8.36
CA PHE A 85 18.58 10.05 -8.92
C PHE A 85 19.39 10.77 -9.99
N TYR A 86 18.73 11.04 -11.11
CA TYR A 86 19.22 11.79 -12.25
C TYR A 86 18.28 12.97 -12.53
N ASP A 87 18.82 14.03 -13.12
CA ASP A 87 17.96 14.98 -13.80
C ASP A 87 17.32 14.36 -15.05
N TRP A 88 16.28 15.00 -15.57
CA TRP A 88 15.55 14.52 -16.74
C TRP A 88 16.41 14.43 -18.02
N LYS A 89 17.61 15.04 -18.05
CA LYS A 89 18.57 14.97 -19.17
C LYS A 89 19.61 13.86 -19.00
N GLY A 90 19.64 13.18 -17.85
CA GLY A 90 20.55 12.08 -17.56
C GLY A 90 21.79 12.48 -16.77
N THR A 91 21.84 13.67 -16.18
CA THR A 91 22.93 14.06 -15.27
C THR A 91 22.72 13.40 -13.91
N PHE A 92 23.68 12.59 -13.46
CA PHE A 92 23.62 11.99 -12.12
C PHE A 92 23.67 13.06 -11.03
N ALA A 93 22.70 13.02 -10.10
CA ALA A 93 22.62 13.95 -8.98
C ALA A 93 23.11 13.32 -7.68
N THR A 94 22.50 12.21 -7.27
CA THR A 94 22.77 11.57 -5.98
C THR A 94 22.27 10.13 -5.96
N ARG A 95 22.69 9.37 -4.94
CA ARG A 95 22.11 8.07 -4.60
C ARG A 95 21.69 8.07 -3.14
N GLN A 96 20.45 7.70 -2.88
CA GLN A 96 19.96 7.45 -1.53
C GLN A 96 20.15 5.97 -1.20
N ILE A 97 20.88 5.66 -0.13
CA ILE A 97 21.10 4.29 0.36
C ILE A 97 20.14 4.02 1.52
N TRP A 98 19.63 2.79 1.62
CA TRP A 98 18.60 2.39 2.58
C TRP A 98 19.16 1.96 3.96
N ASP A 99 20.28 2.53 4.39
CA ASP A 99 20.99 2.08 5.59
C ASP A 99 20.18 2.23 6.87
N VAL A 100 19.41 3.32 7.00
CA VAL A 100 18.60 3.60 8.19
C VAL A 100 17.54 2.52 8.44
N GLU A 101 17.05 1.89 7.38
CA GLU A 101 15.95 0.91 7.44
C GLU A 101 16.41 -0.51 7.73
N LYS A 102 17.72 -0.79 7.61
CA LYS A 102 18.28 -2.13 7.83
C LYS A 102 17.98 -2.70 9.22
N GLN A 103 17.68 -1.82 10.18
CA GLN A 103 17.38 -2.17 11.58
C GLN A 103 15.87 -2.27 11.90
N TRP A 104 14.99 -1.91 10.96
CA TRP A 104 13.54 -1.82 11.20
C TRP A 104 12.86 -3.16 10.90
N GLY A 105 12.60 -3.43 9.62
CA GLY A 105 11.97 -4.64 9.14
C GLY A 105 12.24 -4.82 7.66
N ARG A 106 11.90 -5.98 7.11
CA ARG A 106 12.14 -6.27 5.69
C ARG A 106 11.33 -5.39 4.75
N ARG A 107 11.98 -4.91 3.69
CA ARG A 107 11.30 -4.29 2.56
C ARG A 107 10.96 -5.38 1.56
N ILE A 108 9.73 -5.38 1.08
CA ILE A 108 9.22 -6.37 0.14
C ILE A 108 8.77 -5.59 -1.09
N ASN A 109 9.59 -5.59 -2.13
CA ASN A 109 9.32 -4.88 -3.38
C ASN A 109 9.45 -5.88 -4.53
N GLY A 110 8.52 -5.90 -5.48
CA GLY A 110 8.58 -6.87 -6.59
C GLY A 110 7.30 -6.91 -7.39
N HIS A 111 7.09 -8.00 -8.14
CA HIS A 111 5.91 -8.12 -8.98
C HIS A 111 4.66 -8.35 -8.12
N ARG A 112 3.70 -7.43 -8.23
CA ARG A 112 2.44 -7.43 -7.48
C ARG A 112 1.73 -8.77 -7.55
N GLY A 113 1.61 -9.35 -8.75
CA GLY A 113 0.90 -10.61 -8.95
C GLY A 113 1.58 -11.81 -8.31
N GLU A 114 2.90 -11.82 -8.21
CA GLU A 114 3.65 -12.94 -7.61
C GLU A 114 3.63 -12.85 -6.09
N ILE A 115 3.84 -11.65 -5.53
CA ILE A 115 3.72 -11.40 -4.09
C ILE A 115 2.29 -11.70 -3.62
N HIS A 116 1.29 -11.25 -4.37
CA HIS A 116 -0.11 -11.54 -4.10
C HIS A 116 -0.40 -13.05 -4.06
N LEU A 117 0.10 -13.79 -5.05
CA LEU A 117 -0.07 -15.25 -5.11
C LEU A 117 0.56 -15.94 -3.89
N ALA A 118 1.73 -15.50 -3.44
CA ALA A 118 2.37 -16.05 -2.25
C ALA A 118 1.50 -15.85 -0.98
N VAL A 119 0.92 -14.66 -0.82
CA VAL A 119 0.00 -14.34 0.29
C VAL A 119 -1.30 -15.14 0.18
N PHE A 120 -1.87 -15.24 -1.02
CA PHE A 120 -3.08 -16.00 -1.28
C PHE A 120 -2.92 -17.49 -0.97
N GLU A 121 -1.82 -18.11 -1.41
CA GLU A 121 -1.55 -19.52 -1.12
C GLU A 121 -1.23 -19.74 0.37
N HIS A 122 -0.63 -18.76 1.06
CA HIS A 122 -0.52 -18.81 2.52
C HIS A 122 -1.90 -18.80 3.19
N ALA A 123 -2.79 -17.88 2.81
CA ALA A 123 -4.16 -17.82 3.34
C ALA A 123 -4.92 -19.14 3.12
N LYS A 124 -4.82 -19.75 1.94
CA LYS A 124 -5.40 -21.06 1.65
C LYS A 124 -4.79 -22.18 2.51
N ALA A 125 -3.47 -22.18 2.68
CA ALA A 125 -2.79 -23.20 3.47
C ALA A 125 -3.20 -23.18 4.96
N ARG A 126 -3.66 -22.02 5.46
CA ARG A 126 -4.26 -21.86 6.80
C ARG A 126 -5.69 -22.42 6.92
N GLY A 127 -6.30 -22.83 5.80
CA GLY A 127 -7.67 -23.34 5.76
C GLY A 127 -8.75 -22.26 5.85
N ILE A 128 -8.45 -21.02 5.46
CA ILE A 128 -9.44 -19.94 5.38
C ILE A 128 -10.44 -20.24 4.25
N ASP A 129 -11.72 -20.02 4.50
CA ASP A 129 -12.77 -20.15 3.48
C ASP A 129 -12.70 -18.99 2.50
N ILE A 130 -12.10 -19.23 1.34
CA ILE A 130 -11.95 -18.25 0.26
C ILE A 130 -12.82 -18.68 -0.93
N ARG A 131 -13.80 -17.85 -1.26
CA ARG A 131 -14.78 -18.11 -2.33
C ARG A 131 -14.57 -17.14 -3.48
N LEU A 132 -14.18 -17.68 -4.64
CA LEU A 132 -14.03 -16.94 -5.89
C LEU A 132 -15.37 -16.89 -6.66
N GLY A 133 -15.48 -15.98 -7.65
CA GLY A 133 -16.71 -15.80 -8.44
C GLY A 133 -17.89 -15.22 -7.65
N GLN A 134 -17.61 -14.50 -6.56
CA GLN A 134 -18.60 -13.97 -5.63
C GLN A 134 -18.81 -12.47 -5.87
N GLN A 135 -19.80 -12.13 -6.70
CA GLN A 135 -20.11 -10.73 -6.98
C GLN A 135 -21.06 -10.17 -5.93
N ILE A 136 -20.61 -9.16 -5.20
CA ILE A 136 -21.44 -8.42 -4.26
C ILE A 136 -22.29 -7.41 -5.01
N SER A 137 -23.57 -7.37 -4.66
CA SER A 137 -24.55 -6.44 -5.23
C SER A 137 -25.04 -5.42 -4.21
N ASP A 138 -25.02 -5.75 -2.91
CA ASP A 138 -25.41 -4.83 -1.86
C ASP A 138 -24.81 -5.22 -0.49
N TYR A 139 -24.78 -4.25 0.42
CA TYR A 139 -24.40 -4.41 1.82
C TYR A 139 -25.58 -4.09 2.73
N PHE A 140 -25.65 -4.70 3.91
CA PHE A 140 -26.65 -4.37 4.92
C PHE A 140 -26.12 -4.57 6.34
N GLU A 141 -26.73 -3.88 7.30
CA GLU A 141 -26.47 -4.07 8.73
C GLU A 141 -27.73 -3.90 9.59
N THR A 142 -27.76 -4.61 10.70
CA THR A 142 -28.78 -4.52 11.76
C THR A 142 -28.08 -4.23 13.09
N ASP A 143 -28.83 -4.16 14.19
CA ASP A 143 -28.23 -3.99 15.51
C ASP A 143 -27.40 -5.20 15.96
N THR A 144 -27.62 -6.38 15.36
CA THR A 144 -27.02 -7.65 15.79
C THR A 144 -26.12 -8.31 14.76
N GLU A 145 -26.25 -7.98 13.48
CA GLU A 145 -25.47 -8.62 12.39
C GLU A 145 -25.18 -7.63 11.25
N ALA A 146 -24.21 -7.96 10.41
CA ALA A 146 -24.01 -7.33 9.11
C ALA A 146 -23.88 -8.40 8.02
N GLY A 147 -23.96 -7.98 6.76
CA GLY A 147 -23.82 -8.93 5.66
C GLY A 147 -23.85 -8.29 4.29
N VAL A 148 -23.87 -9.18 3.30
CA VAL A 148 -23.82 -8.83 1.88
C VAL A 148 -24.84 -9.64 1.09
N ILE A 149 -25.30 -9.07 -0.02
CA ILE A 149 -26.04 -9.78 -1.06
C ILE A 149 -25.05 -10.19 -2.15
N VAL A 150 -24.79 -11.49 -2.25
CA VAL A 150 -23.82 -12.09 -3.17
C VAL A 150 -24.55 -13.04 -4.11
N ASN A 151 -24.42 -12.82 -5.43
CA ASN A 151 -25.09 -13.67 -6.43
C ASN A 151 -26.61 -13.89 -6.17
N GLY A 152 -27.28 -12.91 -5.55
CA GLY A 152 -28.71 -12.98 -5.17
C GLY A 152 -29.00 -13.64 -3.81
N GLU A 153 -27.98 -14.17 -3.13
CA GLU A 153 -28.09 -14.78 -1.80
C GLU A 153 -27.63 -13.85 -0.69
N ARG A 154 -28.24 -13.98 0.49
CA ARG A 154 -27.90 -13.20 1.69
C ARG A 154 -26.90 -13.97 2.55
N LEU A 155 -25.70 -13.43 2.73
CA LEU A 155 -24.72 -13.94 3.70
C LEU A 155 -24.62 -12.98 4.89
N THR A 156 -24.62 -13.53 6.11
CA THR A 156 -24.55 -12.76 7.36
C THR A 156 -23.36 -13.17 8.23
N ALA A 157 -22.88 -12.21 9.01
CA ALA A 157 -21.79 -12.35 9.96
C ALA A 157 -21.94 -11.32 11.09
N ASP A 158 -21.05 -11.38 12.09
CA ASP A 158 -21.06 -10.39 13.17
C ASP A 158 -20.58 -9.02 12.66
N CYS A 159 -19.64 -9.02 11.70
CA CYS A 159 -19.19 -7.85 10.95
C CYS A 159 -18.74 -8.17 9.51
N VAL A 160 -18.62 -7.12 8.69
CA VAL A 160 -18.15 -7.18 7.29
C VAL A 160 -17.01 -6.20 7.07
N PHE A 161 -15.93 -6.63 6.39
CA PHE A 161 -14.86 -5.75 5.92
C PHE A 161 -14.95 -5.58 4.41
N ALA A 162 -15.15 -4.34 3.96
CA ALA A 162 -15.16 -3.98 2.55
C ALA A 162 -13.72 -3.63 2.10
N ALA A 163 -13.11 -4.55 1.36
CA ALA A 163 -11.74 -4.52 0.88
C ALA A 163 -11.66 -4.58 -0.67
N GLU A 164 -12.71 -4.09 -1.34
CA GLU A 164 -12.89 -4.14 -2.81
C GLU A 164 -12.01 -3.13 -3.57
N GLY A 165 -11.24 -2.34 -2.83
CA GLY A 165 -10.40 -1.26 -3.31
C GLY A 165 -11.18 -0.02 -3.71
N VAL A 166 -10.51 0.85 -4.47
CA VAL A 166 -10.98 2.11 -5.05
C VAL A 166 -12.41 2.17 -5.62
N LYS A 167 -12.94 1.06 -6.14
CA LYS A 167 -14.27 0.95 -6.77
C LYS A 167 -15.30 0.35 -5.81
N SER A 168 -14.99 0.32 -4.51
CA SER A 168 -15.82 -0.37 -3.52
C SER A 168 -17.24 0.17 -3.48
N ALA A 169 -18.20 -0.75 -3.59
CA ALA A 169 -19.62 -0.46 -3.38
C ALA A 169 -19.92 -0.27 -1.88
N GLY A 170 -19.09 -0.86 -1.00
CA GLY A 170 -19.17 -0.70 0.45
C GLY A 170 -19.10 0.75 0.94
N ARG A 171 -18.51 1.68 0.16
CA ARG A 171 -18.50 3.12 0.50
C ARG A 171 -19.90 3.69 0.66
N LYS A 172 -20.88 3.22 -0.13
CA LYS A 172 -22.25 3.74 -0.10
C LYS A 172 -22.94 3.51 1.24
N ILE A 173 -22.81 2.32 1.83
CA ILE A 173 -23.44 2.02 3.12
C ILE A 173 -22.77 2.75 4.28
N VAL A 174 -21.45 2.99 4.17
CA VAL A 174 -20.69 3.73 5.19
C VAL A 174 -20.99 5.23 5.14
N LEU A 175 -20.99 5.82 3.95
CA LEU A 175 -21.12 7.27 3.80
C LEU A 175 -22.57 7.75 3.67
N GLY A 176 -23.50 6.85 3.30
CA GLY A 176 -24.90 7.19 3.02
C GLY A 176 -25.12 7.88 1.67
N PHE A 177 -24.07 8.09 0.87
CA PHE A 177 -24.13 8.67 -0.47
C PHE A 177 -23.12 7.98 -1.42
N GLU A 178 -23.28 8.20 -2.72
CA GLU A 178 -22.31 7.72 -3.72
C GLU A 178 -21.06 8.62 -3.74
N ASP A 179 -19.95 8.09 -3.25
CA ASP A 179 -18.64 8.74 -3.33
C ASP A 179 -18.02 8.55 -4.72
N ARG A 180 -18.06 9.61 -5.53
CA ARG A 180 -17.52 9.62 -6.90
C ARG A 180 -16.05 10.04 -6.91
N PRO A 181 -15.19 9.36 -7.69
CA PRO A 181 -13.79 9.76 -7.83
C PRO A 181 -13.69 11.17 -8.40
N LYS A 182 -12.62 11.88 -8.04
CA LYS A 182 -12.21 13.14 -8.67
C LYS A 182 -10.96 12.89 -9.52
N PRO A 183 -10.81 13.55 -10.69
CA PRO A 183 -9.55 13.54 -11.40
C PRO A 183 -8.42 14.04 -10.48
N SER A 184 -7.31 13.30 -10.42
CA SER A 184 -6.15 13.76 -9.63
C SER A 184 -5.34 14.85 -10.34
N GLY A 185 -5.56 15.02 -11.65
CA GLY A 185 -4.71 15.81 -12.55
C GLY A 185 -3.46 15.07 -13.04
N TYR A 186 -3.33 13.77 -12.76
CA TYR A 186 -2.18 12.96 -13.11
C TYR A 186 -2.57 11.57 -13.61
N ALA A 187 -1.68 10.97 -14.41
CA ALA A 187 -1.72 9.58 -14.82
C ALA A 187 -0.33 8.95 -14.73
N VAL A 188 -0.29 7.62 -14.81
CA VAL A 188 0.92 6.81 -14.71
C VAL A 188 0.95 5.82 -15.86
N TYR A 189 1.90 6.00 -16.77
CA TYR A 189 2.30 4.90 -17.64
C TYR A 189 3.15 3.93 -16.85
N ARG A 190 2.92 2.63 -17.04
CA ARG A 190 3.64 1.58 -16.31
C ARG A 190 3.83 0.33 -17.14
N ALA A 191 4.93 -0.37 -16.90
CA ALA A 191 5.25 -1.62 -17.56
C ALA A 191 6.07 -2.57 -16.67
N TRP A 192 5.99 -3.85 -17.01
CA TRP A 192 6.83 -4.93 -16.47
C TRP A 192 7.13 -5.94 -17.59
N PHE A 193 8.41 -6.26 -17.82
CA PHE A 193 8.85 -7.12 -18.92
C PHE A 193 10.25 -7.73 -18.68
N SER A 194 10.67 -8.68 -19.54
CA SER A 194 12.03 -9.23 -19.52
C SER A 194 13.06 -8.15 -19.89
N SER A 195 14.22 -8.15 -19.23
CA SER A 195 15.29 -7.19 -19.49
C SER A 195 16.20 -7.54 -20.68
N ASP A 196 15.92 -8.63 -21.42
CA ASP A 196 16.82 -9.17 -22.45
C ASP A 196 17.29 -8.14 -23.48
N ASP A 197 16.40 -7.27 -23.95
CA ASP A 197 16.74 -6.25 -24.94
C ASP A 197 17.48 -5.05 -24.32
N LEU A 198 17.21 -4.75 -23.04
CA LEU A 198 17.96 -3.75 -22.29
C LEU A 198 19.42 -4.20 -22.05
N ALA A 199 19.64 -5.49 -21.81
CA ALA A 199 20.96 -6.07 -21.59
C ALA A 199 21.86 -6.03 -22.85
N LYS A 200 21.25 -6.00 -24.05
CA LYS A 200 21.94 -5.93 -25.35
C LYS A 200 22.26 -4.49 -25.79
N ASN A 201 21.59 -3.49 -25.22
CA ASN A 201 21.79 -2.09 -25.58
C ASN A 201 22.88 -1.44 -24.70
N GLU A 202 23.91 -0.88 -25.33
CA GLU A 202 25.06 -0.24 -24.67
C GLU A 202 24.67 0.87 -23.68
N ARG A 203 23.58 1.60 -23.93
CA ARG A 203 23.09 2.67 -23.04
C ARG A 203 22.35 2.14 -21.83
N THR A 204 21.61 1.03 -21.94
CA THR A 204 20.74 0.52 -20.87
C THR A 204 21.33 -0.66 -20.10
N LYS A 205 22.33 -1.37 -20.64
CA LYS A 205 22.87 -2.61 -20.03
C LYS A 205 23.36 -2.44 -18.60
N HIS A 206 23.83 -1.24 -18.25
CA HIS A 206 24.31 -0.92 -16.90
C HIS A 206 23.19 -0.98 -15.84
N LEU A 207 21.93 -0.87 -16.25
CA LEU A 207 20.76 -0.95 -15.37
C LEU A 207 20.41 -2.39 -14.97
N VAL A 208 20.86 -3.39 -15.73
CA VAL A 208 20.37 -4.78 -15.59
C VAL A 208 21.47 -5.82 -15.43
N ASN A 209 22.71 -5.55 -15.86
CA ASN A 209 23.78 -6.55 -15.84
C ASN A 209 24.48 -6.72 -14.48
N ASN A 210 24.25 -5.82 -13.51
CA ASN A 210 24.91 -5.83 -12.20
C ASN A 210 23.93 -6.23 -11.07
N GLY A 211 22.95 -7.07 -11.41
CA GLY A 211 21.85 -7.43 -10.53
C GLY A 211 20.79 -6.35 -10.43
N ASP A 212 20.09 -6.34 -9.31
CA ASP A 212 18.96 -5.46 -9.07
C ASP A 212 19.37 -3.98 -8.96
N SER A 213 18.60 -3.11 -9.60
CA SER A 213 18.86 -1.67 -9.63
C SER A 213 17.58 -0.87 -9.40
N HIS A 214 17.74 0.39 -8.99
CA HIS A 214 16.64 1.35 -8.88
C HIS A 214 17.15 2.73 -9.26
N THR A 215 16.49 3.33 -10.25
CA THR A 215 16.88 4.62 -10.84
C THR A 215 15.66 5.50 -11.05
N GLY A 216 15.79 6.78 -10.74
CA GLY A 216 14.78 7.79 -10.97
C GLY A 216 15.31 8.98 -11.77
N TRP A 217 14.55 9.42 -12.76
CA TRP A 217 14.77 10.67 -13.50
C TRP A 217 13.68 11.67 -13.10
N ILE A 218 14.10 12.85 -12.65
CA ILE A 218 13.19 13.88 -12.14
C ILE A 218 13.14 15.06 -13.12
N GLY A 219 11.94 15.43 -13.53
CA GLY A 219 11.68 16.55 -14.44
C GLY A 219 10.49 17.39 -13.98
N GLU A 220 10.27 18.50 -14.67
CA GLU A 220 9.11 19.35 -14.40
C GLU A 220 7.81 18.57 -14.67
N ASP A 221 6.93 18.53 -13.66
CA ASP A 221 5.63 17.85 -13.68
C ASP A 221 5.65 16.34 -13.98
N LYS A 222 6.84 15.72 -14.02
CA LYS A 222 7.02 14.33 -14.44
C LYS A 222 8.17 13.67 -13.68
N HIS A 223 8.02 12.38 -13.40
CA HIS A 223 9.15 11.58 -12.96
C HIS A 223 9.07 10.18 -13.57
N PHE A 224 10.23 9.62 -13.89
CA PHE A 224 10.37 8.26 -14.42
C PHE A 224 11.14 7.44 -13.39
N LEU A 225 10.54 6.40 -12.82
CA LEU A 225 11.24 5.45 -11.95
C LEU A 225 11.35 4.12 -12.66
N ALA A 226 12.52 3.50 -12.56
CA ALA A 226 12.80 2.20 -13.15
C ALA A 226 13.56 1.31 -12.19
N ALA A 227 13.21 0.03 -12.19
CA ALA A 227 13.88 -0.97 -11.37
C ALA A 227 14.14 -2.23 -12.19
N ALA A 228 15.35 -2.77 -12.02
CA ALA A 228 15.67 -4.14 -12.43
C ALA A 228 15.52 -5.05 -11.21
N ILE A 229 14.87 -6.20 -11.38
CA ILE A 229 14.47 -7.14 -10.33
C ILE A 229 14.85 -8.56 -10.74
N LYS A 230 14.96 -9.48 -9.78
CA LYS A 230 15.33 -10.91 -9.97
C LYS A 230 16.72 -11.08 -10.57
N ASP A 231 17.69 -10.41 -9.97
CA ASP A 231 19.08 -10.35 -10.44
C ASP A 231 19.16 -9.73 -11.84
N GLY A 232 18.39 -8.66 -12.03
CA GLY A 232 18.33 -7.89 -13.27
C GLY A 232 17.64 -8.55 -14.46
N LYS A 233 16.97 -9.70 -14.29
CA LYS A 233 16.29 -10.46 -15.36
C LYS A 233 14.95 -9.88 -15.79
N GLU A 234 14.29 -9.17 -14.89
CA GLU A 234 13.02 -8.49 -15.15
C GLU A 234 13.18 -6.99 -14.89
N PHE A 235 12.39 -6.20 -15.60
CA PHE A 235 12.46 -4.76 -15.55
C PHE A 235 11.07 -4.15 -15.43
N SER A 236 10.93 -3.17 -14.56
CA SER A 236 9.71 -2.39 -14.40
C SER A 236 10.02 -0.92 -14.43
N TRP A 237 9.10 -0.14 -15.01
CA TRP A 237 9.17 1.31 -14.94
C TRP A 237 7.79 1.92 -14.80
N VAL A 238 7.78 3.13 -14.23
CA VAL A 238 6.61 4.00 -14.13
C VAL A 238 6.99 5.42 -14.57
N LEU A 239 6.10 6.07 -15.33
CA LEU A 239 6.17 7.48 -15.67
C LEU A 239 4.91 8.15 -15.14
N THR A 240 5.05 8.91 -14.06
CA THR A 240 3.96 9.78 -13.59
C THR A 240 4.02 11.09 -14.35
N HIS A 241 2.90 11.53 -14.92
CA HIS A 241 2.77 12.78 -15.66
C HIS A 241 1.43 13.45 -15.39
N LYS A 242 1.31 14.73 -15.74
CA LYS A 242 0.00 15.44 -15.74
C LYS A 242 -0.95 14.82 -16.77
N ASP A 243 -2.20 14.70 -16.37
CA ASP A 243 -3.30 14.27 -17.24
C ASP A 243 -4.54 15.15 -16.97
N ASP A 244 -4.99 15.83 -18.01
CA ASP A 244 -6.15 16.74 -17.99
C ASP A 244 -7.40 16.09 -18.59
N ALA A 245 -7.35 14.79 -18.91
CA ALA A 245 -8.47 14.10 -19.54
C ALA A 245 -9.61 13.78 -18.55
N ASP A 246 -10.82 14.23 -18.85
CA ASP A 246 -12.07 13.81 -18.18
C ASP A 246 -12.42 12.40 -18.63
N ILE A 247 -12.09 11.37 -17.85
CA ILE A 247 -12.39 9.98 -18.21
C ILE A 247 -12.96 9.22 -17.00
N ASP A 248 -13.99 8.42 -17.28
CA ASP A 248 -14.55 7.44 -16.36
C ASP A 248 -13.49 6.46 -15.85
N GLU A 249 -13.68 5.95 -14.63
CA GLU A 249 -12.77 5.06 -13.91
C GLU A 249 -12.52 3.74 -14.69
N ASP A 250 -11.57 3.69 -15.63
CA ASP A 250 -11.08 2.43 -16.20
C ASP A 250 -9.58 2.24 -15.99
N TRP A 251 -9.23 1.04 -15.52
CA TRP A 251 -8.00 0.78 -14.77
C TRP A 251 -6.84 0.28 -15.62
N GLN A 252 -7.12 -0.08 -16.87
CA GLN A 252 -6.15 -0.65 -17.79
C GLN A 252 -6.50 -0.25 -19.21
N PHE A 253 -6.09 0.95 -19.60
CA PHE A 253 -6.05 1.27 -21.03
C PHE A 253 -4.74 0.73 -21.60
N PRO A 254 -4.76 0.06 -22.76
CA PRO A 254 -3.54 -0.21 -23.50
C PRO A 254 -2.81 1.11 -23.70
N GLY A 255 -1.61 1.24 -23.15
CA GLY A 255 -0.87 2.49 -23.26
C GLY A 255 -0.26 2.64 -24.65
N ASN A 256 -0.02 3.89 -25.05
CA ASN A 256 0.49 4.22 -26.36
C ASN A 256 1.95 4.70 -26.26
N LYS A 257 2.90 3.88 -26.76
CA LYS A 257 4.33 4.23 -26.71
C LYS A 257 4.64 5.58 -27.36
N GLU A 258 3.93 5.95 -28.42
CA GLU A 258 4.17 7.21 -29.12
C GLU A 258 3.70 8.41 -28.28
N GLU A 259 2.65 8.25 -27.46
CA GLU A 259 2.25 9.25 -26.46
C GLU A 259 3.30 9.37 -25.35
N VAL A 260 3.81 8.24 -24.86
CA VAL A 260 4.89 8.22 -23.86
C VAL A 260 6.11 8.97 -24.39
N LYS A 261 6.53 8.70 -25.63
CA LYS A 261 7.68 9.38 -26.26
C LYS A 261 7.45 10.88 -26.45
N ARG A 262 6.24 11.30 -26.85
CA ARG A 262 5.88 12.72 -26.92
C ARG A 262 5.98 13.39 -25.54
N ASN A 263 5.51 12.70 -24.50
CA ASN A 263 5.62 13.18 -23.12
C ASN A 263 7.07 13.31 -22.63
N LEU A 264 7.99 12.52 -23.19
CA LEU A 264 9.40 12.48 -22.82
C LEU A 264 10.31 13.25 -23.80
N GLN A 265 9.78 14.11 -24.66
CA GLN A 265 10.61 14.83 -25.65
C GLN A 265 11.79 15.57 -24.98
N GLY A 266 13.00 15.25 -25.43
CA GLY A 266 14.24 15.88 -24.95
C GLY A 266 14.81 15.26 -23.67
N TRP A 267 14.16 14.24 -23.10
CA TRP A 267 14.67 13.52 -21.94
C TRP A 267 15.89 12.66 -22.29
N ASP A 268 16.57 12.18 -21.25
CA ASP A 268 17.69 11.27 -21.33
C ASP A 268 17.42 10.14 -22.36
N PRO A 269 18.30 9.96 -23.37
CA PRO A 269 18.20 8.86 -24.33
C PRO A 269 18.06 7.47 -23.68
N VAL A 270 18.58 7.26 -22.46
CA VAL A 270 18.39 6.01 -21.71
C VAL A 270 16.90 5.74 -21.45
N VAL A 271 16.12 6.76 -21.09
CA VAL A 271 14.68 6.63 -20.82
C VAL A 271 13.92 6.28 -22.11
N HIS A 272 14.29 6.89 -23.24
CA HIS A 272 13.71 6.55 -24.54
C HIS A 272 13.99 5.10 -24.93
N ASP A 273 15.23 4.63 -24.75
CA ASP A 273 15.62 3.25 -25.05
C ASP A 273 14.84 2.24 -24.17
N ILE A 274 14.54 2.58 -22.90
CA ILE A 274 13.67 1.78 -22.02
C ILE A 274 12.24 1.68 -22.58
N VAL A 275 11.67 2.79 -23.02
CA VAL A 275 10.32 2.83 -23.60
C VAL A 275 10.26 2.05 -24.90
N ASP A 276 11.29 2.13 -25.74
CA ASP A 276 11.38 1.38 -26.98
C ASP A 276 11.40 -0.13 -26.75
N ALA A 277 12.17 -0.59 -25.76
CA ALA A 277 12.28 -2.00 -25.37
C ALA A 277 11.00 -2.58 -24.74
N THR A 278 10.06 -1.74 -24.29
CA THR A 278 8.84 -2.20 -23.63
C THR A 278 7.94 -2.96 -24.62
N PRO A 279 7.49 -4.20 -24.36
CA PRO A 279 6.55 -4.87 -25.28
C PRO A 279 5.20 -4.13 -25.38
N ALA A 280 4.59 -4.10 -26.57
CA ALA A 280 3.37 -3.32 -26.82
C ALA A 280 2.16 -3.82 -26.00
N ASP A 281 2.09 -5.11 -25.70
CA ASP A 281 1.06 -5.74 -24.87
C ASP A 281 1.31 -5.56 -23.36
N ARG A 282 2.41 -4.90 -22.97
CA ARG A 282 2.85 -4.74 -21.57
C ARG A 282 2.85 -3.30 -21.09
N LEU A 283 2.55 -2.34 -21.96
CA LEU A 283 2.40 -0.95 -21.59
C LEU A 283 0.95 -0.67 -21.18
N VAL A 284 0.77 -0.16 -19.97
CA VAL A 284 -0.52 0.25 -19.43
C VAL A 284 -0.50 1.75 -19.17
N ASP A 285 -1.57 2.44 -19.55
CA ASP A 285 -1.87 3.79 -19.09
C ASP A 285 -2.90 3.72 -17.96
N TYR A 286 -2.47 4.20 -16.79
CA TYR A 286 -3.24 4.14 -15.56
C TYR A 286 -3.56 5.55 -15.07
N LYS A 287 -4.83 5.95 -15.20
CA LYS A 287 -5.30 7.24 -14.72
C LYS A 287 -5.35 7.25 -13.20
N LEU A 288 -4.71 8.25 -12.59
CA LEU A 288 -4.78 8.42 -11.15
C LEU A 288 -6.08 9.14 -10.80
N VAL A 289 -6.95 8.42 -10.10
CA VAL A 289 -8.12 8.99 -9.46
C VAL A 289 -7.77 9.36 -8.03
N PHE A 290 -8.24 10.52 -7.61
CA PHE A 290 -8.06 11.02 -6.26
C PHE A 290 -9.41 11.03 -5.55
N ARG A 291 -9.38 10.75 -4.26
CA ARG A 291 -10.51 10.93 -3.36
C ARG A 291 -10.02 11.69 -2.16
N ASP A 292 -10.84 12.64 -1.71
CA ASP A 292 -10.58 13.29 -0.43
C ASP A 292 -10.60 12.23 0.68
N PRO A 293 -9.83 12.43 1.75
CA PRO A 293 -10.02 11.75 3.03
C PRO A 293 -11.49 11.49 3.34
N LEU A 294 -11.89 10.22 3.51
CA LEU A 294 -13.25 9.89 3.90
C LEU A 294 -13.50 10.38 5.34
N PRO A 295 -14.68 10.91 5.65
CA PRO A 295 -14.98 11.42 6.99
C PRO A 295 -15.05 10.33 8.07
N THR A 296 -15.21 9.07 7.65
CA THR A 296 -15.26 7.87 8.50
C THR A 296 -14.98 6.64 7.64
N PHE A 297 -14.46 5.58 8.24
CA PHE A 297 -14.26 4.27 7.63
C PHE A 297 -15.34 3.25 8.03
N ILE A 298 -16.26 3.60 8.93
CA ILE A 298 -17.18 2.64 9.55
C ILE A 298 -18.64 3.01 9.31
N SER A 299 -19.49 2.01 9.18
CA SER A 299 -20.93 2.19 9.00
C SER A 299 -21.62 2.77 10.24
N PRO A 300 -22.84 3.33 10.10
CA PRO A 300 -23.58 3.90 11.22
C PRO A 300 -23.77 2.98 12.44
N LYS A 301 -23.96 1.66 12.23
CA LYS A 301 -24.04 0.67 13.32
C LYS A 301 -22.69 0.07 13.71
N ALA A 302 -21.61 0.49 13.06
CA ALA A 302 -20.24 0.02 13.27
C ALA A 302 -20.10 -1.50 13.13
N ARG A 303 -20.82 -2.12 12.20
CA ARG A 303 -20.65 -3.54 11.85
C ARG A 303 -20.00 -3.74 10.50
N ILE A 304 -19.79 -2.67 9.75
CA ILE A 304 -19.09 -2.69 8.47
C ILE A 304 -17.93 -1.70 8.55
N ALA A 305 -16.74 -2.12 8.09
CA ALA A 305 -15.56 -1.27 7.99
C ALA A 305 -15.02 -1.29 6.55
N LEU A 306 -14.66 -0.13 6.02
CA LEU A 306 -13.85 0.00 4.81
C LEU A 306 -12.37 -0.20 5.17
N ILE A 307 -11.62 -0.91 4.34
CA ILE A 307 -10.16 -1.07 4.51
C ILE A 307 -9.39 -0.95 3.20
N GLY A 308 -8.10 -0.59 3.31
CA GLY A 308 -7.24 -0.34 2.15
C GLY A 308 -7.81 0.73 1.22
N ASP A 309 -7.61 0.57 -0.09
CA ASP A 309 -8.06 1.55 -1.09
C ASP A 309 -9.59 1.81 -1.09
N ALA A 310 -10.40 0.96 -0.45
CA ALA A 310 -11.83 1.25 -0.25
C ALA A 310 -12.08 2.37 0.76
N ALA A 311 -11.17 2.53 1.73
CA ALA A 311 -11.21 3.58 2.76
C ALA A 311 -10.29 4.75 2.41
N HIS A 312 -9.07 4.46 1.94
CA HIS A 312 -8.01 5.45 1.83
C HIS A 312 -7.12 5.15 0.61
N PRO A 313 -7.52 5.53 -0.62
CA PRO A 313 -6.66 5.35 -1.79
C PRO A 313 -5.45 6.29 -1.74
N PHE A 314 -4.26 5.77 -2.01
CA PHE A 314 -3.01 6.55 -1.96
C PHE A 314 -2.53 6.95 -3.36
N LEU A 315 -1.88 8.11 -3.46
CA LEU A 315 -1.01 8.38 -4.61
C LEU A 315 0.18 7.41 -4.59
N PRO A 316 0.58 6.83 -5.73
CA PRO A 316 1.72 5.90 -5.79
C PRO A 316 3.03 6.46 -5.22
N THR A 317 3.22 7.77 -5.31
CA THR A 317 4.37 8.51 -4.75
C THR A 317 4.50 8.43 -3.22
N SER A 318 3.48 7.94 -2.52
CA SER A 318 3.56 7.66 -1.08
C SER A 318 4.35 6.38 -0.75
N ILE A 319 4.34 5.39 -1.66
CA ILE A 319 4.92 4.05 -1.44
C ILE A 319 4.37 3.40 -0.15
N GLN A 320 3.12 3.72 0.21
CA GLN A 320 2.51 3.29 1.48
C GLN A 320 1.11 2.71 1.39
N GLY A 321 0.36 2.90 0.28
CA GLY A 321 -1.03 2.41 0.21
C GLY A 321 -1.18 0.91 0.49
N ALA A 322 -0.31 0.09 -0.10
CA ALA A 322 -0.29 -1.35 0.14
C ALA A 322 0.08 -1.69 1.59
N SER A 323 0.99 -0.91 2.19
CA SER A 323 1.41 -1.10 3.57
C SER A 323 0.33 -0.74 4.58
N GLN A 324 -0.32 0.41 4.40
CA GLN A 324 -1.43 0.86 5.24
C GLN A 324 -2.65 -0.07 5.14
N SER A 325 -2.88 -0.64 3.95
CA SER A 325 -3.90 -1.69 3.74
C SER A 325 -3.67 -2.93 4.62
N MET A 326 -2.42 -3.34 4.84
CA MET A 326 -2.10 -4.48 5.71
C MET A 326 -2.21 -4.10 7.18
N GLU A 327 -1.76 -2.90 7.57
CA GLU A 327 -1.92 -2.41 8.94
C GLU A 327 -3.41 -2.39 9.37
N ASP A 328 -4.33 -2.08 8.46
CA ASP A 328 -5.78 -2.15 8.75
C ASP A 328 -6.24 -3.54 9.15
N GLY A 329 -5.83 -4.57 8.40
CA GLY A 329 -6.22 -5.96 8.65
C GLY A 329 -5.71 -6.46 10.00
N VAL A 330 -4.47 -6.11 10.34
CA VAL A 330 -3.86 -6.39 11.65
C VAL A 330 -4.64 -5.72 12.78
N THR A 331 -4.88 -4.41 12.69
CA THR A 331 -5.54 -3.66 13.74
C THR A 331 -6.99 -4.12 13.94
N LEU A 332 -7.76 -4.38 12.87
CA LEU A 332 -9.12 -4.90 12.98
C LEU A 332 -9.17 -6.23 13.71
N ALA A 333 -8.31 -7.19 13.34
CA ALA A 333 -8.28 -8.49 14.00
C ALA A 333 -8.01 -8.38 15.51
N ILE A 334 -7.07 -7.51 15.91
CA ILE A 334 -6.75 -7.29 17.32
C ILE A 334 -7.88 -6.58 18.07
N THR A 335 -8.52 -5.58 17.46
CA THR A 335 -9.64 -4.88 18.09
C THR A 335 -10.83 -5.82 18.33
N LEU A 336 -11.09 -6.76 17.41
CA LEU A 336 -12.11 -7.80 17.55
C LEU A 336 -11.75 -8.81 18.64
N GLU A 337 -10.50 -9.30 18.65
CA GLU A 337 -9.98 -10.19 19.69
C GLU A 337 -10.19 -9.59 21.09
N LYS A 338 -9.83 -8.32 21.25
CA LYS A 338 -9.81 -7.64 22.54
C LYS A 338 -11.19 -7.19 23.02
N SER A 339 -12.10 -6.86 22.12
CA SER A 339 -13.47 -6.48 22.49
C SER A 339 -14.37 -7.69 22.71
N GLY A 340 -14.09 -8.79 22.03
CA GLY A 340 -14.88 -10.01 22.11
C GLY A 340 -16.20 -9.95 21.34
N LYS A 341 -16.88 -11.09 21.27
CA LYS A 341 -18.07 -11.30 20.44
C LYS A 341 -19.25 -10.39 20.80
N ASP A 342 -19.42 -10.12 22.07
CA ASP A 342 -20.59 -9.39 22.57
C ASP A 342 -20.51 -7.88 22.24
N ASP A 343 -19.35 -7.38 21.80
CA ASP A 343 -19.11 -5.94 21.57
C ASP A 343 -18.36 -5.64 20.25
N VAL A 344 -18.73 -6.36 19.20
CA VAL A 344 -18.19 -6.15 17.83
C VAL A 344 -18.30 -4.68 17.38
N PRO A 345 -19.42 -3.95 17.59
CA PRO A 345 -19.50 -2.54 17.22
C PRO A 345 -18.43 -1.65 17.88
N ARG A 346 -18.02 -1.97 19.12
CA ARG A 346 -16.94 -1.22 19.79
C ARG A 346 -15.57 -1.57 19.21
N ALA A 347 -15.34 -2.82 18.83
CA ALA A 347 -14.11 -3.21 18.13
C ALA A 347 -13.91 -2.39 16.85
N ILE A 348 -14.96 -2.28 16.03
CA ILE A 348 -14.90 -1.54 14.76
C ILE A 348 -14.65 -0.04 14.98
N ARG A 349 -15.25 0.56 16.02
CA ARG A 349 -14.94 1.94 16.42
C ARG A 349 -13.51 2.11 16.93
N ALA A 350 -12.98 1.12 17.66
CA ALA A 350 -11.60 1.15 18.12
C ALA A 350 -10.60 1.05 16.97
N TYR A 351 -10.90 0.23 15.94
CA TYR A 351 -10.12 0.20 14.70
C TYR A 351 -10.00 1.59 14.07
N GLU A 352 -11.13 2.27 13.84
CA GLU A 352 -11.12 3.60 13.25
C GLU A 352 -10.31 4.58 14.11
N ALA A 353 -10.54 4.58 15.44
CA ALA A 353 -9.83 5.46 16.35
C ALA A 353 -8.30 5.27 16.34
N ILE A 354 -7.82 4.05 16.10
CA ILE A 354 -6.38 3.73 16.02
C ILE A 354 -5.80 4.09 14.65
N ARG A 355 -6.55 3.86 13.57
CA ARG A 355 -6.03 3.91 12.20
C ARG A 355 -6.21 5.26 11.52
N TYR A 356 -7.30 5.97 11.80
CA TYR A 356 -7.77 7.08 10.98
C TYR A 356 -6.70 8.18 10.79
N GLU A 357 -6.16 8.77 11.86
CA GLU A 357 -5.16 9.84 11.73
C GLU A 357 -3.85 9.35 11.11
N ARG A 358 -3.39 8.15 11.50
CA ARG A 358 -2.16 7.56 10.97
C ARG A 358 -2.23 7.37 9.46
N VAL A 359 -3.34 6.80 8.97
CA VAL A 359 -3.60 6.62 7.54
C VAL A 359 -3.57 7.95 6.80
N HIS A 360 -4.27 8.97 7.32
CA HIS A 360 -4.34 10.28 6.65
C HIS A 360 -2.99 11.00 6.65
N ARG A 361 -2.21 10.93 7.74
CA ARG A 361 -0.82 11.42 7.78
C ARG A 361 0.05 10.70 6.74
N ALA A 362 -0.08 9.38 6.63
CA ALA A 362 0.64 8.61 5.62
C ALA A 362 0.21 8.99 4.19
N GLN A 363 -1.09 9.20 3.95
CA GLN A 363 -1.64 9.56 2.63
C GLN A 363 -1.07 10.90 2.13
N MET A 364 -0.92 11.88 3.03
CA MET A 364 -0.35 13.19 2.73
C MET A 364 1.13 13.15 2.30
N THR A 365 1.87 12.09 2.66
CA THR A 365 3.26 11.94 2.21
C THR A 365 3.36 11.78 0.69
N GLY A 366 2.37 11.15 0.05
CA GLY A 366 2.34 10.98 -1.40
C GLY A 366 2.23 12.30 -2.16
N VAL A 367 1.38 13.21 -1.66
CA VAL A 367 1.26 14.57 -2.21
C VAL A 367 2.57 15.31 -2.03
N THR A 368 3.13 15.29 -0.81
CA THR A 368 4.39 15.99 -0.49
C THR A 368 5.55 15.54 -1.39
N THR A 369 5.75 14.22 -1.56
CA THR A 369 6.79 13.67 -2.43
C THR A 369 6.57 14.03 -3.89
N ARG A 370 5.33 13.96 -4.38
CA ARG A 370 5.02 14.36 -5.76
C ARG A 370 5.38 15.82 -6.00
N GLU A 371 4.93 16.72 -5.13
CA GLU A 371 5.22 18.16 -5.26
C GLU A 371 6.73 18.45 -5.18
N GLN A 372 7.46 17.78 -4.29
CA GLN A 372 8.92 17.89 -4.17
C GLN A 372 9.63 17.55 -5.50
N TRP A 373 9.20 16.50 -6.19
CA TRP A 373 9.82 16.08 -7.45
C TRP A 373 9.31 16.85 -8.67
N HIS A 374 8.00 17.08 -8.77
CA HIS A 374 7.38 17.70 -9.95
C HIS A 374 7.61 19.21 -10.02
N LYS A 375 7.85 19.86 -8.88
CA LYS A 375 8.23 21.29 -8.80
C LYS A 375 9.71 21.48 -8.46
N ALA A 376 10.53 20.48 -8.79
CA ALA A 376 11.96 20.49 -8.56
C ALA A 376 12.64 21.69 -9.24
N ASP A 377 13.27 22.54 -8.42
CA ASP A 377 14.13 23.63 -8.87
C ASP A 377 15.57 23.14 -8.94
N TRP A 378 16.02 22.77 -10.14
CA TRP A 378 17.34 22.17 -10.34
C TRP A 378 18.50 23.07 -9.92
N ASP A 379 18.37 24.40 -10.03
CA ASP A 379 19.40 25.34 -9.58
C ASP A 379 19.61 25.29 -8.05
N LYS A 380 18.55 24.96 -7.31
CA LYS A 380 18.63 24.71 -5.85
C LYS A 380 19.07 23.28 -5.55
N ILE A 381 18.55 22.29 -6.26
CA ILE A 381 18.90 20.87 -6.05
C ILE A 381 20.39 20.64 -6.25
N TRP A 382 21.03 21.28 -7.24
CA TRP A 382 22.48 21.13 -7.42
C TRP A 382 23.31 21.63 -6.24
N LYS A 383 22.76 22.52 -5.39
CA LYS A 383 23.39 23.01 -4.16
C LYS A 383 23.12 22.09 -2.97
N ASP A 384 22.00 21.37 -2.98
CA ASP A 384 21.64 20.36 -1.98
C ASP A 384 20.95 19.16 -2.65
N VAL A 385 21.75 18.25 -3.20
CA VAL A 385 21.22 17.10 -3.96
C VAL A 385 20.41 16.13 -3.09
N LYS A 386 20.60 16.17 -1.76
CA LYS A 386 19.84 15.34 -0.81
C LYS A 386 18.39 15.80 -0.69
N SER A 387 18.05 17.02 -1.12
CA SER A 387 16.66 17.47 -1.22
C SER A 387 15.80 16.63 -2.18
N LEU A 388 16.39 15.76 -3.01
CA LEU A 388 15.67 14.78 -3.83
C LEU A 388 15.29 13.50 -3.06
N HIS A 389 15.98 13.20 -1.96
CA HIS A 389 15.82 11.96 -1.23
C HIS A 389 14.41 11.83 -0.65
N LEU A 390 13.90 10.60 -0.67
CA LEU A 390 12.65 10.25 -0.02
C LEU A 390 12.81 10.41 1.49
N LYS A 391 11.83 11.00 2.16
CA LYS A 391 11.78 11.03 3.63
C LYS A 391 11.62 9.60 4.14
N ARG A 392 12.54 9.15 5.00
CA ARG A 392 12.50 7.84 5.65
C ARG A 392 12.25 8.02 7.16
N GLU A 393 11.01 8.32 7.51
CA GLU A 393 10.65 8.65 8.90
C GLU A 393 10.23 7.39 9.67
N SER A 394 10.83 7.17 10.84
CA SER A 394 10.60 5.96 11.65
C SER A 394 9.16 5.82 12.13
N TRP A 395 8.47 6.93 12.45
CA TRP A 395 7.06 6.90 12.88
C TRP A 395 6.18 6.16 11.87
N LEU A 396 6.53 6.20 10.58
CA LEU A 396 5.79 5.55 9.50
C LEU A 396 6.38 4.18 9.16
N LEU A 397 7.70 4.13 8.95
CA LEU A 397 8.37 2.97 8.33
C LEU A 397 8.84 1.92 9.35
N ASP A 398 9.18 2.30 10.58
CA ASP A 398 9.60 1.41 11.68
C ASP A 398 8.41 1.05 12.59
N PHE A 399 7.20 1.15 12.04
CA PHE A 399 5.99 0.99 12.82
C PHE A 399 5.50 -0.45 12.77
N ASP A 400 5.32 -1.04 13.95
CA ASP A 400 4.75 -2.36 14.10
C ASP A 400 3.27 -2.27 14.53
N ALA A 401 2.37 -2.46 13.57
CA ALA A 401 0.93 -2.33 13.78
C ALA A 401 0.36 -3.33 14.79
N GLU A 402 0.92 -4.53 14.90
CA GLU A 402 0.45 -5.53 15.87
C GLU A 402 0.82 -5.11 17.30
N THR A 403 2.08 -4.75 17.51
CA THR A 403 2.56 -4.24 18.80
C THR A 403 1.78 -2.99 19.23
N HIS A 404 1.69 -2.00 18.36
CA HIS A 404 0.98 -0.76 18.65
C HIS A 404 -0.48 -0.99 19.01
N ALA A 405 -1.20 -1.83 18.25
CA ALA A 405 -2.61 -2.10 18.52
C ALA A 405 -2.81 -2.71 19.92
N TYR A 406 -1.97 -3.66 20.35
CA TYR A 406 -2.05 -4.21 21.71
C TYR A 406 -1.71 -3.19 22.80
N GLU A 407 -0.78 -2.27 22.55
CA GLU A 407 -0.41 -1.23 23.51
C GLU A 407 -1.55 -0.24 23.79
N VAL A 408 -2.28 0.18 22.74
CA VAL A 408 -3.24 1.29 22.86
C VAL A 408 -4.69 0.84 23.03
N ILE A 409 -5.04 -0.39 22.66
CA ILE A 409 -6.43 -0.84 22.57
C ILE A 409 -7.20 -0.68 23.89
N ASP A 410 -6.63 -1.05 25.03
CA ASP A 410 -7.33 -0.98 26.32
C ASP A 410 -7.70 0.46 26.69
N ASP A 411 -6.85 1.44 26.34
CA ASP A 411 -7.11 2.85 26.60
C ASP A 411 -8.07 3.47 25.58
N VAL A 412 -8.01 3.06 24.32
CA VAL A 412 -9.00 3.44 23.29
C VAL A 412 -10.39 2.95 23.70
N LEU A 413 -10.50 1.69 24.10
CA LEU A 413 -11.75 1.07 24.56
C LEU A 413 -12.34 1.82 25.77
N LYS A 414 -11.52 2.20 26.77
CA LYS A 414 -11.98 3.00 27.93
C LYS A 414 -12.49 4.38 27.55
N LYS A 415 -11.88 5.02 26.53
CA LYS A 415 -12.31 6.36 26.08
C LYS A 415 -13.66 6.29 25.35
N LEU A 416 -13.86 5.25 24.54
CA LEU A 416 -15.13 5.00 23.85
C LEU A 416 -16.30 4.82 24.84
N ASP A 417 -16.10 4.13 25.98
CA ASP A 417 -17.14 3.93 27.01
C ASP A 417 -17.62 5.24 27.65
N ARG A 418 -16.78 6.27 27.66
CA ARG A 418 -17.11 7.57 28.26
C ARG A 418 -17.87 8.50 27.30
N GLY A 419 -18.26 8.01 26.12
CA GLY A 419 -18.91 8.81 25.09
C GLY A 419 -18.01 9.92 24.52
N ALA A 420 -16.70 9.86 24.78
CA ALA A 420 -15.76 10.79 24.19
C ALA A 420 -15.56 10.43 22.71
N SER A 421 -15.73 11.41 21.81
CA SER A 421 -15.18 11.26 20.46
C SER A 421 -13.66 11.09 20.62
N VAL A 422 -13.14 9.89 20.33
CA VAL A 422 -11.71 9.65 20.39
C VAL A 422 -11.10 10.30 19.15
N LYS A 423 -10.73 11.60 19.26
CA LYS A 423 -9.81 12.22 18.32
C LYS A 423 -8.42 11.64 18.58
N ALA A 424 -7.72 11.22 17.53
CA ALA A 424 -6.53 10.38 17.68
C ALA A 424 -5.31 11.11 18.29
N ASP A 425 -5.31 12.44 18.44
CA ASP A 425 -4.31 13.19 19.24
C ASP A 425 -4.17 12.65 20.67
N ALA A 426 -5.21 11.96 21.18
CA ALA A 426 -5.20 11.33 22.49
C ALA A 426 -4.66 9.89 22.50
N VAL A 427 -4.42 9.26 21.35
CA VAL A 427 -3.84 7.91 21.23
C VAL A 427 -2.36 8.11 20.89
N SER A 428 -1.54 8.24 21.93
CA SER A 428 -0.10 8.46 21.74
C SER A 428 0.50 7.32 20.91
N GLU A 429 1.08 7.63 19.76
CA GLU A 429 2.07 6.76 19.14
C GLU A 429 3.17 6.49 20.19
N PRO A 430 3.73 5.27 20.27
CA PRO A 430 4.83 5.00 21.18
C PRO A 430 5.95 6.01 20.89
N THR A 431 6.17 6.92 21.84
CA THR A 431 7.42 7.69 21.89
C THR A 431 8.55 6.67 21.88
N PRO A 432 9.55 6.76 20.99
CA PRO A 432 10.58 5.73 20.86
C PRO A 432 11.27 5.52 22.22
N ALA A 433 10.88 4.46 22.91
CA ALA A 433 11.41 4.13 24.22
C ALA A 433 12.68 3.31 24.01
N THR A 434 13.81 3.93 24.36
CA THR A 434 15.07 3.27 24.73
C THR A 434 15.93 2.67 23.61
N ALA A 435 16.31 3.49 22.63
CA ALA A 435 17.66 3.41 22.06
C ALA A 435 18.60 4.32 22.89
N ASN A 436 18.86 3.94 24.15
CA ASN A 436 19.85 4.63 24.97
C ASN A 436 21.25 4.29 24.44
N GLY A 437 21.79 5.21 23.66
CA GLY A 437 23.17 5.20 23.17
C GLY A 437 23.21 5.74 21.76
N VAL A 438 23.86 6.90 21.58
CA VAL A 438 24.24 7.58 20.32
C VAL A 438 23.46 8.85 19.93
N GLN A 439 22.37 9.24 20.62
CA GLN A 439 21.75 10.57 20.40
C GLN A 439 22.19 11.64 21.42
N GLY A 440 23.49 11.83 21.54
CA GLY A 440 24.08 12.90 22.34
C GLY A 440 25.14 13.65 21.53
N ARG A 441 24.79 14.16 20.33
CA ARG A 441 25.68 15.05 19.54
C ARG A 441 25.09 15.67 18.25
N VAL A 442 23.77 15.87 18.11
CA VAL A 442 23.23 16.59 16.92
C VAL A 442 21.95 17.39 17.28
N ALA A 443 22.01 18.23 18.31
CA ALA A 443 20.88 19.09 18.70
C ALA A 443 21.32 20.50 19.11
N GLN A 444 22.37 21.04 18.47
CA GLN A 444 22.87 22.38 18.81
C GLN A 444 23.29 23.27 17.64
N GLU A 445 22.81 23.02 16.41
CA GLU A 445 23.14 23.86 15.23
C GLU A 445 21.94 24.17 14.31
N ILE A 446 20.71 24.25 14.84
CA ILE A 446 19.57 24.78 14.09
C ILE A 446 18.81 25.78 14.98
N ASP A 447 19.50 26.85 15.39
CA ASP A 447 18.83 28.05 15.93
C ASP A 447 19.62 29.35 15.66
N GLN A 448 20.40 29.35 14.58
CA GLN A 448 21.02 30.56 14.04
C GLN A 448 20.94 30.53 12.52
N LEU A 449 19.76 30.87 11.99
CA LEU A 449 19.54 31.43 10.64
C LEU A 449 18.08 31.93 10.53
N ALA A 450 17.72 32.79 11.48
CA ALA A 450 16.65 33.78 11.31
C ALA A 450 17.30 35.15 11.07
#